data_AF-A0A7Y7C1W6-F1
#
_entry.id   AF-A0A7Y7C1W6-F1
#
_cell.length_a   1.000
_cell.length_b   1.000
_cell.length_c   1.000
_cell.angle_alpha   90.00
_cell.angle_beta   90.00
_cell.angle_gamma   90.00
#
_symmetry.space_group_name_H-M   'P 1'
#
loop_
_entity.id
_entity.type
_entity.pdbx_description
1 polymer ?
#
loop_
_entity_poly.entity_id
_entity_poly.type
_entity_poly.pdbx_seq_one_letter_code
_entity_poly.pdbx_strand_id
1 'polypeptide(L)'
;MQRLLPPRLALILAALMAAFDSFLPGPALVPSALQWLGLPLVVLGLGVAIAARAQFARARTNIYTFSKPDYLVTDGLFRFTRNPMYLGFCLALTGLAVFLGSLAPVLCALAYLVISDRWYIAFEEEMMRARFGEAYQRYARHTRRWL
;
A
#
# COMPACT_ATOMS: atom_id res chain seq x y z
N MET A 1 -7.75 -17.04 -7.25
CA MET A 1 -7.42 -15.60 -7.43
C MET A 1 -6.07 -15.18 -6.80
N GLN A 2 -5.22 -16.09 -6.28
CA GLN A 2 -3.96 -15.77 -5.57
C GLN A 2 -2.76 -15.37 -6.47
N ARG A 3 -2.98 -14.75 -7.65
CA ARG A 3 -1.91 -14.41 -8.61
C ARG A 3 -1.64 -12.92 -8.78
N LEU A 4 -2.56 -12.06 -8.34
CA LEU A 4 -2.38 -10.62 -8.43
C LEU A 4 -1.63 -10.13 -7.19
N LEU A 5 -0.34 -9.83 -7.35
CA LEU A 5 0.49 -9.28 -6.29
C LEU A 5 0.14 -7.79 -6.06
N PRO A 6 0.22 -7.29 -4.82
CA PRO A 6 -0.10 -5.89 -4.51
C PRO A 6 0.64 -4.86 -5.39
N PRO A 7 1.96 -4.99 -5.68
CA PRO A 7 2.64 -4.05 -6.57
C PRO A 7 2.08 -4.05 -8.00
N ARG A 8 1.59 -5.21 -8.49
CA ARG A 8 0.96 -5.30 -9.81
C ARG A 8 -0.38 -4.58 -9.82
N LEU A 9 -1.19 -4.73 -8.77
CA LEU A 9 -2.44 -3.98 -8.65
C LEU A 9 -2.17 -2.47 -8.60
N ALA A 10 -1.18 -2.02 -7.82
CA ALA A 10 -0.80 -0.62 -7.75
C ALA A 10 -0.39 -0.06 -9.12
N LEU A 11 0.40 -0.81 -9.91
CA LEU A 11 0.78 -0.42 -11.27
C LEU A 11 -0.40 -0.38 -12.24
N ILE A 12 -1.30 -1.37 -12.18
CA ILE A 12 -2.52 -1.38 -13.00
C ILE A 12 -3.37 -0.15 -12.69
N LEU A 13 -3.58 0.16 -11.39
CA LEU A 13 -4.35 1.31 -10.99
C LEU A 13 -3.65 2.62 -11.42
N ALA A 14 -2.33 2.75 -11.25
CA ALA A 14 -1.60 3.93 -11.73
C ALA A 14 -1.74 4.14 -13.25
N ALA A 15 -1.70 3.05 -14.04
CA ALA A 15 -1.93 3.12 -15.48
C ALA A 15 -3.37 3.52 -15.82
N LEU A 16 -4.36 2.98 -15.09
CA LEU A 16 -5.77 3.37 -15.23
C LEU A 16 -6.00 4.84 -14.85
N MET A 17 -5.32 5.35 -13.82
CA MET A 17 -5.40 6.76 -13.42
C MET A 17 -4.95 7.66 -14.57
N ALA A 18 -3.80 7.37 -15.18
CA ALA A 18 -3.29 8.14 -16.31
C ALA A 18 -4.21 8.04 -17.54
N ALA A 19 -4.75 6.85 -17.81
CA ALA A 19 -5.70 6.65 -18.91
C ALA A 19 -7.01 7.43 -18.69
N PHE A 20 -7.62 7.33 -17.50
CA PHE A 20 -8.85 8.06 -17.20
C PHE A 20 -8.63 9.57 -17.27
N ASP A 21 -7.53 10.06 -16.72
CA ASP A 21 -7.22 11.49 -16.77
C ASP A 21 -7.04 11.99 -18.21
N SER A 22 -6.44 11.17 -19.09
CA SER A 22 -6.20 11.54 -20.49
C SER A 22 -7.45 11.42 -21.39
N PHE A 23 -8.28 10.39 -21.19
CA PHE A 23 -9.39 10.07 -22.10
C PHE A 23 -10.78 10.48 -21.57
N LEU A 24 -10.94 10.56 -20.26
CA LEU A 24 -12.21 10.86 -19.58
C LEU A 24 -11.93 11.78 -18.38
N PRO A 25 -11.40 12.99 -18.61
CA PRO A 25 -11.08 13.92 -17.53
C PRO A 25 -12.36 14.22 -16.75
N GLY A 26 -12.43 13.70 -15.53
CA GLY A 26 -13.51 13.97 -14.61
C GLY A 26 -13.45 15.42 -14.10
N PRO A 27 -14.33 15.80 -13.16
CA PRO A 27 -14.25 17.12 -12.54
C PRO A 27 -12.88 17.32 -11.89
N ALA A 28 -12.29 18.49 -12.13
CA ALA A 28 -11.05 18.91 -11.47
C ALA A 28 -11.33 19.13 -9.98
N LEU A 29 -10.58 18.43 -9.13
CA LEU A 29 -10.66 18.54 -7.68
C LEU A 29 -9.49 19.32 -7.09
N VAL A 30 -8.34 19.31 -7.77
CA VAL A 30 -7.11 19.95 -7.28
C VAL A 30 -6.72 21.10 -8.22
N PRO A 31 -6.54 22.33 -7.70
CA PRO A 31 -6.02 23.45 -8.47
C PRO A 31 -4.66 23.11 -9.09
N SER A 32 -4.43 23.52 -10.33
CA SER A 32 -3.20 23.21 -11.09
C SER A 32 -1.90 23.57 -10.34
N ALA A 33 -1.91 24.67 -9.57
CA ALA A 33 -0.78 25.08 -8.74
C ALA A 33 -0.41 24.06 -7.64
N LEU A 34 -1.40 23.32 -7.11
CA LEU A 34 -1.20 22.35 -6.03
C LEU A 34 -0.91 20.93 -6.53
N GLN A 35 -1.17 20.63 -7.80
CA GLN A 35 -0.95 19.29 -8.39
C GLN A 35 0.50 18.83 -8.24
N TRP A 36 1.46 19.74 -8.37
CA TRP A 36 2.89 19.44 -8.21
C TRP A 36 3.27 18.91 -6.82
N LEU A 37 2.46 19.20 -5.78
CA LEU A 37 2.64 18.64 -4.44
C LEU A 37 2.38 17.11 -4.39
N GLY A 38 1.73 16.56 -5.41
CA GLY A 38 1.55 15.13 -5.57
C GLY A 38 2.88 14.38 -5.79
N LEU A 39 3.85 14.97 -6.49
CA LEU A 39 5.11 14.30 -6.81
C LEU A 39 5.97 13.98 -5.57
N PRO A 40 6.20 14.92 -4.63
CA PRO A 40 6.84 14.59 -3.36
C PRO A 40 6.14 13.46 -2.61
N LEU A 41 4.81 13.41 -2.66
CA LEU A 41 4.02 12.37 -2.00
C LEU A 41 4.21 11.00 -2.66
N VAL A 42 4.32 10.95 -4.00
CA VAL A 42 4.69 9.75 -4.76
C VAL A 42 6.05 9.23 -4.32
N VAL A 43 7.06 10.11 -4.28
CA VAL A 43 8.43 9.76 -3.90
C VAL A 43 8.48 9.24 -2.47
N LEU A 44 7.79 9.92 -1.54
CA LEU A 44 7.70 9.50 -0.14
C LEU A 44 7.03 8.13 -0.01
N GLY A 45 5.91 7.90 -0.70
CA GLY A 45 5.20 6.62 -0.67
C GLY A 45 6.04 5.45 -1.19
N LEU A 46 6.70 5.65 -2.33
CA LEU A 46 7.62 4.64 -2.88
C LEU A 46 8.81 4.40 -1.96
N GLY A 47 9.35 5.46 -1.34
CA GLY A 47 10.42 5.35 -0.34
C GLY A 47 10.01 4.48 0.86
N VAL A 48 8.80 4.67 1.40
CA VAL A 48 8.24 3.84 2.48
C VAL A 48 8.10 2.39 2.03
N ALA A 49 7.55 2.14 0.84
CA ALA A 49 7.37 0.78 0.33
C ALA A 49 8.70 0.04 0.10
N ILE A 50 9.71 0.74 -0.44
CA ILE A 50 11.06 0.21 -0.66
C ILE A 50 11.74 -0.07 0.68
N ALA A 51 11.65 0.85 1.65
CA ALA A 51 12.22 0.67 2.98
C ALA A 51 11.60 -0.54 3.71
N ALA A 52 10.29 -0.70 3.65
CA ALA A 52 9.59 -1.86 4.19
C ALA A 52 10.06 -3.17 3.54
N ARG A 53 10.19 -3.19 2.20
CA ARG A 53 10.73 -4.34 1.46
C ARG A 53 12.17 -4.66 1.87
N ALA A 54 13.01 -3.65 2.03
CA ALA A 54 14.41 -3.81 2.43
C ALA A 54 14.52 -4.42 3.83
N GLN A 55 13.61 -4.10 4.75
CA GLN A 55 13.59 -4.69 6.09
C GLN A 55 13.31 -6.20 6.05
N PHE A 56 12.36 -6.66 5.24
CA PHE A 56 12.14 -8.09 5.03
C PHE A 56 13.33 -8.79 4.35
N ALA A 57 13.96 -8.14 3.37
CA ALA A 57 15.14 -8.68 2.69
C ALA A 57 16.32 -8.85 3.66
N ARG A 58 16.54 -7.88 4.56
CA ARG A 58 17.55 -7.96 5.63
C ARG A 58 17.25 -9.06 6.64
N ALA A 59 15.98 -9.26 6.97
CA ALA A 59 15.55 -10.35 7.84
C ALA A 59 15.67 -11.75 7.17
N ARG A 60 15.95 -11.83 5.86
CA ARG A 60 15.94 -13.05 5.02
C ARG A 60 14.61 -13.80 5.09
N THR A 61 13.51 -13.05 5.05
CA THR A 61 12.17 -13.58 5.26
C THR A 61 11.33 -13.42 4.01
N ASN A 62 10.30 -14.26 3.90
CA ASN A 62 9.46 -14.28 2.73
C ASN A 62 8.63 -13.00 2.61
N ILE A 63 8.74 -12.32 1.47
CA ILE A 63 8.03 -11.08 1.14
C ILE A 63 6.72 -11.38 0.38
N TYR A 64 6.52 -12.62 -0.06
CA TYR A 64 5.39 -12.97 -0.90
C TYR A 64 4.11 -13.14 -0.07
N THR A 65 3.16 -12.23 -0.28
CA THR A 65 1.80 -12.17 0.30
C THR A 65 1.07 -13.51 0.38
N PHE A 66 1.28 -14.41 -0.58
CA PHE A 66 0.60 -15.70 -0.65
C PHE A 66 1.45 -16.89 -0.20
N SER A 67 2.59 -16.64 0.43
CA SER A 67 3.45 -17.68 0.97
C SER A 67 3.35 -17.79 2.48
N LYS A 68 3.75 -18.94 3.03
CA LYS A 68 3.80 -19.12 4.48
C LYS A 68 4.82 -18.13 5.07
N PRO A 69 4.44 -17.36 6.11
CA PRO A 69 5.37 -16.44 6.72
C PRO A 69 6.35 -17.19 7.62
N ASP A 70 7.64 -16.90 7.45
CA ASP A 70 8.73 -17.60 8.14
C ASP A 70 9.15 -16.89 9.43
N TYR A 71 8.93 -15.58 9.51
CA TYR A 71 9.31 -14.75 10.66
C TYR A 71 8.34 -13.58 10.83
N LEU A 72 8.16 -13.16 12.08
CA LEU A 72 7.33 -12.02 12.44
C LEU A 72 8.21 -10.78 12.64
N VAL A 73 8.24 -9.89 11.64
CA VAL A 73 8.95 -8.61 11.71
C VAL A 73 8.11 -7.58 12.48
N THR A 74 8.64 -7.04 13.58
CA THR A 74 7.91 -6.08 14.45
C THR A 74 8.67 -4.79 14.74
N ASP A 75 9.90 -4.65 14.23
CA ASP A 75 10.77 -3.49 14.45
C ASP A 75 10.71 -2.50 13.28
N GLY A 76 11.56 -1.46 13.27
CA GLY A 76 11.66 -0.55 12.11
C GLY A 76 10.33 0.13 11.77
N LEU A 77 9.87 0.02 10.52
CA LEU A 77 8.59 0.58 10.08
C LEU A 77 7.38 -0.21 10.63
N PHE A 78 7.57 -1.50 10.92
CA PHE A 78 6.54 -2.40 11.45
C PHE A 78 6.15 -2.06 12.88
N ARG A 79 6.86 -1.17 13.57
CA ARG A 79 6.42 -0.65 14.88
C ARG A 79 5.25 0.33 14.77
N PHE A 80 5.15 1.05 13.65
CA PHE A 80 4.18 2.14 13.45
C PHE A 80 2.89 1.63 12.80
N THR A 81 3.02 0.71 11.85
CA THR A 81 1.90 0.05 11.18
C THR A 81 2.28 -1.38 10.87
N ARG A 82 1.31 -2.30 10.92
CA ARG A 82 1.52 -3.70 10.50
C ARG A 82 1.71 -3.84 9.00
N ASN A 83 1.34 -2.82 8.21
CA ASN A 83 1.27 -2.88 6.76
C ASN A 83 2.01 -1.71 6.06
N PRO A 84 3.29 -1.46 6.39
CA PRO A 84 4.01 -0.27 5.91
C PRO A 84 4.18 -0.25 4.38
N MET A 85 4.30 -1.43 3.75
CA MET A 85 4.41 -1.52 2.29
C MET A 85 3.10 -1.09 1.60
N TYR A 86 1.95 -1.56 2.10
CA TYR A 86 0.64 -1.15 1.59
C TYR A 86 0.39 0.34 1.83
N LEU A 87 0.78 0.86 2.99
CA LEU A 87 0.75 2.30 3.27
C LEU A 87 1.56 3.09 2.24
N GLY A 88 2.78 2.64 1.91
CA GLY A 88 3.61 3.28 0.89
C GLY A 88 2.93 3.34 -0.48
N PHE A 89 2.29 2.24 -0.90
CA PHE A 89 1.51 2.23 -2.16
C PHE A 89 0.27 3.12 -2.11
N CYS A 90 -0.49 3.11 -1.01
CA CYS A 90 -1.62 4.03 -0.82
C CYS A 90 -1.16 5.50 -0.90
N LEU A 91 -0.05 5.84 -0.26
CA LEU A 91 0.53 7.18 -0.28
C LEU A 91 0.98 7.57 -1.69
N ALA A 92 1.63 6.66 -2.41
CA ALA A 92 2.09 6.92 -3.77
C ALA A 92 0.91 7.12 -4.75
N LEU A 93 -0.13 6.29 -4.68
CA LEU A 93 -1.33 6.47 -5.50
C LEU A 93 -2.10 7.73 -5.12
N THR A 94 -2.10 8.11 -3.85
CA THR A 94 -2.70 9.38 -3.41
C THR A 94 -1.93 10.56 -4.01
N GLY A 95 -0.59 10.53 -3.97
CA GLY A 95 0.25 11.53 -4.62
C GLY A 95 0.00 11.64 -6.12
N LEU A 96 -0.13 10.51 -6.80
CA LEU A 96 -0.47 10.48 -8.22
C LEU A 96 -1.88 11.04 -8.48
N ALA A 97 -2.85 10.78 -7.61
CA ALA A 97 -4.19 11.33 -7.72
C ALA A 97 -4.20 12.86 -7.54
N VAL A 98 -3.38 13.39 -6.61
CA VAL A 98 -3.19 14.83 -6.46
C VAL A 98 -2.53 15.43 -7.70
N PHE A 99 -1.53 14.76 -8.27
CA PHE A 99 -0.81 15.21 -9.46
C PHE A 99 -1.70 15.28 -10.70
N LEU A 100 -2.58 14.29 -10.90
CA LEU A 100 -3.54 14.28 -12.00
C LEU A 100 -4.73 15.22 -11.73
N GLY A 101 -5.08 15.43 -10.46
CA GLY A 101 -5.98 16.49 -10.02
C GLY A 101 -7.46 16.30 -10.36
N SER A 102 -7.85 15.17 -10.95
CA SER A 102 -9.24 14.83 -11.29
C SER A 102 -9.83 13.75 -10.38
N LEU A 103 -11.17 13.59 -10.39
CA LEU A 103 -11.88 12.63 -9.53
C LEU A 103 -11.55 11.16 -9.82
N ALA A 104 -11.39 10.76 -11.09
CA ALA A 104 -11.17 9.35 -11.45
C ALA A 104 -9.89 8.77 -10.81
N PRO A 105 -8.74 9.47 -10.82
CA PRO A 105 -7.55 9.08 -10.06
C PRO A 105 -7.78 8.85 -8.57
N VAL A 106 -8.59 9.71 -7.91
CA VAL A 106 -8.93 9.56 -6.49
C VAL A 106 -9.68 8.25 -6.24
N LEU A 107 -10.62 7.90 -7.13
CA LEU A 107 -11.36 6.63 -7.03
C LEU A 107 -10.44 5.41 -7.17
N CYS A 108 -9.41 5.47 -8.03
CA CYS A 108 -8.41 4.41 -8.13
C CYS A 108 -7.57 4.26 -6.85
N ALA A 109 -7.16 5.37 -6.24
CA ALA A 109 -6.44 5.35 -4.97
C ALA A 109 -7.30 4.75 -3.83
N LEU A 110 -8.58 5.13 -3.76
CA LEU A 110 -9.55 4.54 -2.82
C LEU A 110 -9.79 3.06 -3.08
N ALA A 111 -9.88 2.65 -4.35
CA ALA A 111 -10.03 1.26 -4.73
C ALA A 111 -8.82 0.44 -4.24
N TYR A 112 -7.60 0.94 -4.40
CA TYR A 112 -6.41 0.28 -3.85
C TYR A 112 -6.47 0.13 -2.33
N LEU A 113 -6.87 1.18 -1.61
CA LEU A 113 -7.00 1.14 -0.15
C LEU A 113 -8.01 0.07 0.30
N VAL A 114 -9.19 0.03 -0.32
CA VAL A 114 -10.23 -0.95 0.02
C VAL A 114 -9.81 -2.37 -0.34
N ILE A 115 -9.26 -2.58 -1.54
CA ILE A 115 -8.82 -3.90 -1.98
C ILE A 115 -7.67 -4.40 -1.10
N SER A 116 -6.71 -3.53 -0.78
CA SER A 116 -5.60 -3.91 0.09
C SER A 116 -6.04 -4.24 1.51
N ASP A 117 -6.92 -3.44 2.14
CA ASP A 117 -7.45 -3.73 3.46
C ASP A 117 -8.25 -5.04 3.51
N ARG A 118 -9.21 -5.19 2.59
CA ARG A 118 -10.21 -6.26 2.65
C ARG A 118 -9.75 -7.58 2.08
N TRP A 119 -8.79 -7.55 1.16
CA TRP A 119 -8.31 -8.75 0.51
C TRP A 119 -6.90 -9.12 0.96
N TYR A 120 -5.91 -8.28 0.65
CA TYR A 120 -4.51 -8.65 0.87
C TYR A 120 -4.15 -8.68 2.35
N ILE A 121 -4.42 -7.59 3.08
CA ILE A 121 -4.08 -7.46 4.49
C ILE A 121 -4.91 -8.46 5.30
N ALA A 122 -6.22 -8.55 5.06
CA ALA A 122 -7.06 -9.53 5.76
C ALA A 122 -6.52 -10.97 5.62
N PHE A 123 -6.12 -11.36 4.41
CA PHE A 123 -5.53 -12.67 4.15
C PHE A 123 -4.17 -12.85 4.85
N GLU A 124 -3.27 -11.88 4.75
CA GLU A 124 -1.96 -11.93 5.41
C GLU A 124 -2.10 -12.02 6.94
N GLU A 125 -3.00 -11.22 7.55
CA GLU A 125 -3.21 -11.24 8.99
C GLU A 125 -3.81 -12.56 9.48
N GLU A 126 -4.61 -13.25 8.68
CA GLU A 126 -5.11 -14.58 8.99
C GLU A 126 -3.99 -15.63 8.94
N MET A 127 -3.15 -15.58 7.91
CA MET A 127 -1.94 -16.42 7.82
C MET A 127 -0.99 -16.18 8.99
N MET A 128 -0.79 -14.92 9.39
CA MET A 128 0.05 -14.56 10.53
C MET A 128 -0.54 -15.08 11.86
N ARG A 129 -1.85 -14.96 12.05
CA ARG A 129 -2.54 -15.52 13.22
C ARG A 129 -2.41 -17.04 13.28
N ALA A 130 -2.64 -17.73 12.16
CA ALA A 130 -2.52 -19.18 12.07
C ALA A 130 -1.08 -19.68 12.33
N ARG A 131 -0.07 -18.91 11.90
CA ARG A 131 1.34 -19.31 12.01
C ARG A 131 1.97 -18.96 13.36
N PHE A 132 1.74 -17.76 13.88
CA PHE A 132 2.44 -17.21 15.05
C PHE A 132 1.57 -17.09 16.30
N GLY A 133 0.26 -17.33 16.21
CA GLY A 133 -0.65 -17.38 17.36
C GLY A 133 -0.55 -16.16 18.26
N GLU A 134 -0.26 -16.40 19.55
CA GLU A 134 -0.16 -15.33 20.56
C GLU A 134 0.90 -14.28 20.25
N ALA A 135 2.02 -14.64 19.61
CA ALA A 135 3.07 -13.69 19.30
C ALA A 135 2.55 -12.59 18.36
N TYR A 136 1.77 -12.99 17.34
CA TYR A 136 1.10 -12.04 16.46
C TYR A 136 0.01 -11.25 17.19
N GLN A 137 -0.77 -11.87 18.08
CA GLN A 137 -1.80 -11.14 18.83
C GLN A 137 -1.21 -10.09 19.79
N ARG A 138 -0.07 -10.38 20.44
CA ARG A 138 0.67 -9.38 21.24
C ARG A 138 1.13 -8.23 20.37
N TYR A 139 1.70 -8.53 19.21
CA TYR A 139 2.11 -7.50 18.26
C TYR A 139 0.93 -6.64 17.77
N ALA A 140 -0.17 -7.27 17.35
CA ALA A 140 -1.36 -6.59 16.85
C ALA A 140 -2.08 -5.71 17.89
N ARG A 141 -1.89 -5.97 19.19
CA ARG A 141 -2.37 -5.10 20.28
C ARG A 141 -1.58 -3.80 20.41
N HIS A 142 -0.30 -3.81 20.08
CA HIS A 142 0.58 -2.65 20.21
C HIS A 142 0.75 -1.88 18.90
N THR A 143 0.48 -2.52 17.76
CA THR A 143 0.63 -1.93 16.43
C THR A 143 -0.67 -2.03 15.66
N ARG A 144 -1.19 -0.89 15.22
CA ARG A 144 -2.41 -0.80 14.44
C ARG A 144 -2.22 -1.35 13.02
N ARG A 145 -3.33 -1.70 12.36
CA ARG A 145 -3.32 -2.17 10.95
C ARG A 145 -2.84 -1.07 9.99
N TRP A 146 -3.32 0.15 10.25
CA TRP A 146 -2.97 1.41 9.60
C TRP A 146 -2.50 2.39 10.71
N LEU A 147 -1.81 3.49 10.36
CA LEU A 147 -1.29 4.47 11.34
C LEU A 147 -2.39 4.96 12.33
#